data_AF-A0A7C3WFU9-F1
#
_entry.id   AF-A0A7C3WFU9-F1
#
_cell.length_a   1.000
_cell.length_b   1.000
_cell.length_c   1.000
_cell.angle_alpha   90.00
_cell.angle_beta   90.00
_cell.angle_gamma   90.00
#
_symmetry.space_group_name_H-M   'P 1'
#
loop_
_entity.id
_entity.type
_entity.pdbx_description
1 polymer ?
#
loop_
_entity_poly.entity_id
_entity_poly.type
_entity_poly.pdbx_seq_one_letter_code
_entity_poly.pdbx_strand_id
1 'polypeptide(L)'
;MSLFGFLRKNRSCQLLADPGDVLSRKYGHFRALLEHNDAVLDALAALEQAFYGGEMLSAGAARAACLRMAEAVDSMARELESLSHGRHEGLRPALEQLMPRVLDALAAPAPPVDGPAVLDLSRVTPADAARVGGKAANLARVGWALGLPVPDGFVLTTQGFQRFLNDSGLADYAAGELEPVSPLDLADLEARCARIRARVAETPFAPDLVEALARAVDGLRARSGLDGPLAVRSSAVGEDGAASFAGQYESVLDVAPEGLEAACKAVLASKYTPRAVLYRLRHGLDDADAPMAALILNMVPARASGVLYTRDPAATDGASMRVDAVEGLGDRLVSGQAQPGVGVVSRAPLAVRELSEGFPLDRDSLLRLAATGLSLEEHFGTPQDVEWCQDAHGALVIVQSRPLDQPEAQAASVPVDSLPEGSVTLLTGGVCASPGAASGPVVHVSGGAAEVPEGAILAAVNAS
;
A
#
# COMPACT_ATOMS: atom_id res chain seq x y z
N MET A 1 -51.56 -72.81 3.92
CA MET A 1 -50.28 -72.42 4.56
C MET A 1 -49.25 -72.11 3.47
N SER A 2 -48.99 -70.83 3.25
CA SER A 2 -47.63 -70.32 3.01
C SER A 2 -47.68 -68.86 3.44
N LEU A 3 -47.15 -68.63 4.64
CA LEU A 3 -46.95 -67.34 5.29
C LEU A 3 -45.79 -66.63 4.57
N PHE A 4 -45.76 -65.30 4.60
CA PHE A 4 -44.81 -64.39 3.91
C PHE A 4 -45.26 -63.84 2.55
N GLY A 5 -46.43 -63.21 2.55
CA GLY A 5 -46.60 -61.95 1.82
C GLY A 5 -46.23 -60.79 2.73
N PHE A 6 -45.10 -60.12 2.47
CA PHE A 6 -44.86 -58.69 2.72
C PHE A 6 -43.42 -58.34 2.30
N LEU A 7 -43.24 -57.18 1.67
CA LEU A 7 -41.96 -56.54 1.30
C LEU A 7 -41.31 -56.95 -0.04
N ARG A 8 -41.88 -56.46 -1.14
CA ARG A 8 -41.06 -55.89 -2.21
C ARG A 8 -41.53 -54.46 -2.47
N LYS A 9 -40.84 -53.52 -1.80
CA LYS A 9 -41.01 -52.07 -1.93
C LYS A 9 -40.74 -51.66 -3.38
N ASN A 10 -41.78 -51.17 -4.06
CA ASN A 10 -41.60 -50.15 -5.10
C ASN A 10 -40.96 -48.93 -4.43
N ARG A 11 -39.66 -48.72 -4.67
CA ARG A 11 -38.99 -47.43 -4.44
C ARG A 11 -38.40 -46.97 -5.77
N SER A 12 -39.28 -46.68 -6.73
CA SER A 12 -38.97 -45.68 -7.73
C SER A 12 -39.14 -44.32 -7.02
N CYS A 13 -38.05 -43.64 -6.69
CA CYS A 13 -38.11 -42.21 -6.40
C CYS A 13 -38.68 -41.52 -7.64
N GLN A 14 -39.96 -41.17 -7.63
CA GLN A 14 -40.47 -40.15 -8.52
C GLN A 14 -39.91 -38.82 -8.01
N LEU A 15 -39.18 -38.10 -8.87
CA LEU A 15 -38.90 -36.68 -8.67
C LEU A 15 -40.22 -35.98 -8.34
N LEU A 16 -40.29 -35.34 -7.17
CA LEU A 16 -41.50 -34.63 -6.68
C LEU A 16 -41.90 -33.45 -7.60
N ALA A 17 -41.02 -33.03 -8.49
CA ALA A 17 -41.28 -32.09 -9.56
C ALA A 17 -40.37 -32.43 -10.76
N ASP A 18 -40.91 -32.33 -11.97
CA ASP A 18 -40.09 -32.35 -13.19
C ASP A 18 -39.13 -31.14 -13.14
N PRO A 19 -37.81 -31.31 -13.31
CA PRO A 19 -36.85 -30.20 -13.33
C PRO A 19 -37.21 -29.09 -14.33
N GLY A 20 -37.98 -29.41 -15.38
CA GLY A 20 -38.50 -28.45 -16.36
C GLY A 20 -39.84 -27.79 -15.98
N ASP A 21 -40.49 -28.19 -14.89
CA ASP A 21 -41.80 -27.65 -14.49
C ASP A 21 -41.68 -26.18 -14.03
N VAL A 22 -42.74 -25.42 -14.26
CA VAL A 22 -42.85 -23.99 -13.93
C VAL A 22 -42.57 -23.75 -12.44
N LEU A 23 -43.00 -24.67 -11.58
CA LEU A 23 -42.78 -24.59 -10.14
C LEU A 23 -41.30 -24.78 -9.75
N SER A 24 -40.61 -25.73 -10.39
CA SER A 24 -39.18 -25.98 -10.17
C SER A 24 -38.33 -24.77 -10.58
N ARG A 25 -38.66 -24.16 -11.74
CA ARG A 25 -38.02 -22.92 -12.20
C ARG A 25 -38.26 -21.74 -11.26
N LYS A 26 -39.51 -21.54 -10.80
CA LYS A 26 -39.84 -20.49 -9.82
C LYS A 26 -39.10 -20.70 -8.50
N TYR A 27 -38.99 -21.94 -8.04
CA TYR A 27 -38.22 -22.24 -6.82
C TYR A 27 -36.72 -21.95 -7.00
N GLY A 28 -36.15 -22.25 -8.17
CA GLY A 28 -34.77 -21.91 -8.51
C GLY A 28 -34.51 -20.40 -8.44
N HIS A 29 -35.34 -19.59 -9.08
CA HIS A 29 -35.23 -18.13 -9.04
C HIS A 29 -35.39 -17.57 -7.61
N PHE A 30 -36.31 -18.14 -6.82
CA PHE A 30 -36.48 -17.74 -5.41
C PHE A 30 -35.25 -18.05 -4.56
N ARG A 31 -34.62 -19.21 -4.77
CA ARG A 31 -33.39 -19.56 -4.06
C ARG A 31 -32.22 -18.66 -4.44
N ALA A 32 -32.02 -18.40 -5.73
CA ALA A 32 -30.98 -17.49 -6.21
C ALA A 32 -31.17 -16.08 -5.64
N LEU A 33 -32.42 -15.60 -5.56
CA LEU A 33 -32.75 -14.32 -4.93
C LEU A 33 -32.31 -14.26 -3.47
N LEU A 34 -32.49 -15.34 -2.70
CA LEU A 34 -32.05 -15.40 -1.30
C LEU A 34 -30.52 -15.43 -1.20
N GLU A 35 -29.85 -16.19 -2.06
CA GLU A 35 -28.38 -16.25 -2.10
C GLU A 35 -27.77 -14.86 -2.40
N HIS A 36 -28.38 -14.09 -3.31
CA HIS A 36 -27.95 -12.72 -3.57
C HIS A 36 -28.30 -11.75 -2.42
N ASN A 37 -29.43 -11.94 -1.74
CA ASN A 37 -29.77 -11.16 -0.55
C ASN A 37 -28.74 -11.35 0.56
N ASP A 38 -28.30 -12.59 0.81
CA ASP A 38 -27.29 -12.88 1.81
C ASP A 38 -25.95 -12.22 1.46
N ALA A 39 -25.56 -12.23 0.18
CA ALA A 39 -24.37 -11.52 -0.29
C ALA A 39 -24.43 -9.99 -0.06
N VAL A 40 -25.61 -9.37 -0.18
CA VAL A 40 -25.80 -7.94 0.16
C VAL A 40 -25.62 -7.71 1.66
N LEU A 41 -26.22 -8.57 2.49
CA LEU A 41 -26.14 -8.46 3.95
C LEU A 41 -24.71 -8.65 4.45
N ASP A 42 -23.96 -9.59 3.88
CA ASP A 42 -22.56 -9.81 4.22
C ASP A 42 -21.69 -8.60 3.86
N ALA A 43 -21.92 -7.99 2.69
CA ALA A 43 -21.20 -6.79 2.28
C ALA A 43 -21.52 -5.57 3.16
N LEU A 44 -22.78 -5.43 3.59
CA LEU A 44 -23.20 -4.40 4.56
C LEU A 44 -22.57 -4.62 5.93
N ALA A 45 -22.58 -5.86 6.43
CA ALA A 45 -21.98 -6.20 7.71
C ALA A 45 -20.47 -5.93 7.71
N ALA A 46 -19.77 -6.21 6.60
CA ALA A 46 -18.36 -5.88 6.45
C ALA A 46 -18.09 -4.36 6.50
N LEU A 47 -18.96 -3.54 5.87
CA LEU A 47 -18.86 -2.08 5.93
C LEU A 47 -19.12 -1.54 7.34
N GLU A 48 -20.16 -2.04 8.01
CA GLU A 48 -20.49 -1.64 9.38
C GLU A 48 -19.39 -2.06 10.37
N GLN A 49 -18.86 -3.27 10.24
CA GLN A 49 -17.77 -3.75 11.07
C GLN A 49 -16.52 -2.89 10.89
N ALA A 50 -16.18 -2.52 9.66
CA ALA A 50 -15.05 -1.62 9.42
C ALA A 50 -15.28 -0.21 10.00
N PHE A 51 -16.51 0.32 9.87
CA PHE A 51 -16.86 1.66 10.37
C PHE A 51 -16.89 1.73 11.90
N TYR A 52 -17.48 0.74 12.57
CA TYR A 52 -17.61 0.71 14.03
C TYR A 52 -16.43 0.06 14.75
N GLY A 53 -15.67 -0.80 14.06
CA GLY A 53 -14.53 -1.53 14.62
C GLY A 53 -13.26 -0.71 14.75
N GLY A 54 -13.24 0.53 14.25
CA GLY A 54 -12.05 1.39 14.29
C GLY A 54 -10.95 1.00 13.30
N GLU A 55 -11.20 0.00 12.45
CA GLU A 55 -10.33 -0.30 11.31
C GLU A 55 -10.38 0.86 10.31
N MET A 56 -9.24 1.23 9.73
CA MET A 56 -9.20 2.23 8.68
C MET A 56 -9.87 1.68 7.41
N LEU A 57 -11.16 1.95 7.23
CA LEU A 57 -11.87 1.67 5.97
C LEU A 57 -11.32 2.60 4.88
N SER A 58 -10.53 2.05 3.96
CA SER A 58 -10.06 2.81 2.80
C SER A 58 -11.21 3.14 1.85
N ALA A 59 -11.15 4.28 1.15
CA ALA A 59 -12.14 4.65 0.14
C ALA A 59 -12.33 3.54 -0.92
N GLY A 60 -11.25 2.83 -1.25
CA GLY A 60 -11.29 1.65 -2.12
C GLY A 60 -12.04 0.46 -1.50
N ALA A 61 -11.80 0.12 -0.24
CA ALA A 61 -12.55 -0.94 0.45
C ALA A 61 -14.06 -0.64 0.51
N ALA A 62 -14.41 0.63 0.76
CA ALA A 62 -15.79 1.10 0.70
C ALA A 62 -16.38 0.96 -0.72
N ARG A 63 -15.65 1.40 -1.74
CA ARG A 63 -16.05 1.29 -3.15
C ARG A 63 -16.25 -0.17 -3.59
N ALA A 64 -15.33 -1.06 -3.24
CA ALA A 64 -15.41 -2.48 -3.56
C ALA A 64 -16.61 -3.16 -2.89
N ALA A 65 -16.92 -2.82 -1.63
CA ALA A 65 -18.12 -3.32 -0.97
C ALA A 65 -19.40 -2.82 -1.65
N CYS A 66 -19.46 -1.54 -2.03
CA CYS A 66 -20.59 -0.98 -2.77
C CYS A 66 -20.77 -1.61 -4.16
N LEU A 67 -19.69 -1.93 -4.87
CA LEU A 67 -19.77 -2.63 -6.16
C LEU A 67 -20.30 -4.07 -6.01
N ARG A 68 -19.82 -4.82 -5.01
CA ARG A 68 -20.37 -6.17 -4.70
C ARG A 68 -21.85 -6.12 -4.35
N MET A 69 -22.25 -5.14 -3.54
CA MET A 69 -23.67 -4.92 -3.23
C MET A 69 -24.47 -4.61 -4.50
N ALA A 70 -23.94 -3.77 -5.39
CA ALA A 70 -24.61 -3.41 -6.63
C ALA A 70 -24.86 -4.63 -7.54
N GLU A 71 -23.85 -5.49 -7.70
CA GLU A 71 -23.96 -6.72 -8.49
C GLU A 71 -24.99 -7.69 -7.91
N ALA A 72 -24.97 -7.86 -6.58
CA ALA A 72 -25.95 -8.69 -5.89
C ALA A 72 -27.37 -8.12 -6.01
N VAL A 73 -27.55 -6.80 -5.91
CA VAL A 73 -28.86 -6.14 -6.08
C VAL A 73 -29.37 -6.22 -7.53
N ASP A 74 -28.51 -6.06 -8.55
CA ASP A 74 -28.91 -6.27 -9.96
C ASP A 74 -29.37 -7.71 -10.18
N SER A 75 -28.63 -8.67 -9.62
CA SER A 75 -28.99 -10.09 -9.69
C SER A 75 -30.32 -10.37 -9.00
N MET A 76 -30.55 -9.85 -7.79
CA MET A 76 -31.85 -9.94 -7.10
C MET A 76 -33.00 -9.36 -7.94
N ALA A 77 -32.78 -8.21 -8.59
CA ALA A 77 -33.79 -7.57 -9.43
C ALA A 77 -34.16 -8.46 -10.63
N ARG A 78 -33.19 -9.11 -11.29
CA ARG A 78 -33.44 -10.07 -12.38
C ARG A 78 -34.23 -11.30 -11.91
N GLU A 79 -33.89 -11.83 -10.74
CA GLU A 79 -34.61 -12.96 -10.15
C GLU A 79 -36.06 -12.58 -9.79
N LEU A 80 -36.27 -11.37 -9.24
CA LEU A 80 -37.62 -10.82 -8.97
C LEU A 80 -38.44 -10.63 -10.23
N GLU A 81 -37.85 -10.09 -11.31
CA GLU A 81 -38.52 -9.95 -12.61
C GLU A 81 -38.95 -11.32 -13.16
N SER A 82 -38.06 -12.31 -13.07
CA SER A 82 -38.31 -13.69 -13.50
C SER A 82 -39.42 -14.37 -12.69
N LEU A 83 -39.48 -14.12 -11.38
CA LEU A 83 -40.54 -14.62 -10.48
C LEU A 83 -41.90 -13.93 -10.69
N SER A 84 -41.87 -12.63 -10.97
CA SER A 84 -43.05 -11.77 -10.95
C SER A 84 -43.68 -11.52 -12.32
N HIS A 85 -43.07 -12.03 -13.40
CA HIS A 85 -43.45 -11.81 -14.79
C HIS A 85 -43.40 -10.31 -15.17
N GLY A 86 -42.30 -9.63 -14.87
CA GLY A 86 -42.06 -8.24 -15.29
C GLY A 86 -42.76 -7.15 -14.45
N ARG A 87 -43.30 -7.49 -13.27
CA ARG A 87 -43.95 -6.47 -12.39
C ARG A 87 -42.97 -5.51 -11.72
N HIS A 88 -41.66 -5.75 -11.85
CA HIS A 88 -40.59 -5.02 -11.17
C HIS A 88 -39.54 -4.43 -12.13
N GLU A 89 -39.88 -4.24 -13.41
CA GLU A 89 -38.98 -3.71 -14.45
C GLU A 89 -38.33 -2.35 -14.12
N GLY A 90 -38.88 -1.59 -13.17
CA GLY A 90 -38.32 -0.32 -12.71
C GLY A 90 -37.14 -0.43 -11.75
N LEU A 91 -36.84 -1.61 -11.19
CA LEU A 91 -35.78 -1.77 -10.19
C LEU A 91 -34.38 -1.64 -10.79
N ARG A 92 -34.14 -2.23 -11.96
CA ARG A 92 -32.84 -2.17 -12.64
C ARG A 92 -32.50 -0.76 -13.14
N PRO A 93 -33.41 -0.02 -13.82
CA PRO A 93 -33.17 1.39 -14.15
C PRO A 93 -32.94 2.28 -12.92
N ALA A 94 -33.59 1.99 -11.79
CA ALA A 94 -33.36 2.72 -10.55
C ALA A 94 -31.95 2.47 -9.99
N LEU A 95 -31.46 1.21 -10.05
CA LEU A 95 -30.10 0.86 -9.66
C LEU A 95 -29.07 1.54 -10.59
N GLU A 96 -29.29 1.51 -11.90
CA GLU A 96 -28.43 2.18 -12.90
C GLU A 96 -28.33 3.70 -12.67
N GLN A 97 -29.38 4.34 -12.15
CA GLN A 97 -29.37 5.76 -11.78
C GLN A 97 -28.67 6.06 -10.44
N LEU A 98 -28.76 5.13 -9.48
CA LEU A 98 -28.22 5.32 -8.14
C LEU A 98 -26.72 5.01 -8.06
N MET A 99 -26.26 4.00 -8.79
CA MET A 99 -24.88 3.54 -8.69
C MET A 99 -23.83 4.63 -9.01
N PRO A 100 -23.96 5.43 -10.09
CA PRO A 100 -23.02 6.51 -10.35
C PRO A 100 -22.94 7.50 -9.18
N ARG A 101 -24.08 7.83 -8.56
CA ARG A 101 -24.13 8.77 -7.42
C ARG A 101 -23.45 8.22 -6.17
N VAL A 102 -23.57 6.92 -5.92
CA VAL A 102 -22.90 6.24 -4.80
C VAL A 102 -21.39 6.20 -5.04
N LEU A 103 -20.96 5.86 -6.27
CA LEU A 103 -19.55 5.83 -6.63
C LEU A 103 -18.93 7.22 -6.61
N ASP A 104 -19.62 8.25 -7.10
CA ASP A 104 -19.19 9.65 -7.03
C ASP A 104 -19.03 10.14 -5.58
N ALA A 105 -19.93 9.71 -4.68
CA ALA A 105 -19.83 10.06 -3.26
C ALA A 105 -18.65 9.36 -2.55
N LEU A 106 -18.19 8.23 -3.09
CA LEU A 106 -17.06 7.45 -2.58
C LEU A 106 -15.74 7.75 -3.30
N ALA A 107 -15.79 8.46 -4.43
CA ALA A 107 -14.62 8.84 -5.20
C ALA A 107 -13.68 9.69 -4.33
N ALA A 108 -12.39 9.35 -4.36
CA ALA A 108 -11.39 10.24 -3.77
C ALA A 108 -11.50 11.62 -4.45
N PRO A 109 -11.27 12.73 -3.73
CA PRO A 109 -11.25 14.03 -4.36
C PRO A 109 -10.25 14.00 -5.52
N ALA A 110 -10.75 14.26 -6.73
CA ALA A 110 -9.93 14.27 -7.93
C ALA A 110 -8.71 15.17 -7.68
N PRO A 111 -7.51 14.78 -8.16
CA PRO A 111 -6.34 15.61 -8.02
C PRO A 111 -6.65 17.00 -8.57
N PRO A 112 -6.21 18.07 -7.89
CA PRO A 112 -6.61 19.43 -8.25
C PRO A 112 -6.17 19.77 -9.69
N VAL A 113 -7.16 20.18 -10.48
CA VAL A 113 -7.08 20.29 -11.95
C VAL A 113 -6.17 21.43 -12.43
N ASP A 114 -5.96 22.46 -11.60
CA ASP A 114 -5.16 23.66 -11.89
C ASP A 114 -3.91 23.72 -11.02
N GLY A 115 -2.75 24.15 -11.53
CA GLY A 115 -1.50 24.25 -10.73
C GLY A 115 -0.21 24.12 -11.54
N PRO A 116 0.96 24.27 -10.88
CA PRO A 116 2.26 24.12 -11.53
C PRO A 116 2.63 22.63 -11.67
N ALA A 117 3.20 22.24 -12.81
CA ALA A 117 3.70 20.88 -13.02
C ALA A 117 4.85 20.53 -12.05
N VAL A 118 5.67 21.53 -11.70
CA VAL A 118 6.80 21.40 -10.78
C VAL A 118 6.65 22.43 -9.65
N LEU A 119 6.78 21.99 -8.40
CA LEU A 119 6.66 22.82 -7.21
C LEU A 119 7.92 22.72 -6.35
N ASP A 120 8.47 23.86 -5.94
CA ASP A 120 9.62 23.91 -5.05
C ASP A 120 9.26 23.40 -3.65
N LEU A 121 10.11 22.55 -3.05
CA LEU A 121 9.82 21.94 -1.75
C LEU A 121 9.68 23.00 -0.65
N SER A 122 10.44 24.10 -0.72
CA SER A 122 10.37 25.21 0.24
C SER A 122 9.05 26.00 0.18
N ARG A 123 8.27 25.83 -0.89
CA ARG A 123 6.99 26.52 -1.12
C ARG A 123 5.79 25.62 -0.86
N VAL A 124 6.00 24.35 -0.51
CA VAL A 124 4.94 23.40 -0.24
C VAL A 124 4.21 23.80 1.04
N THR A 125 2.89 24.00 0.92
CA THR A 125 2.00 24.27 2.04
C THR A 125 1.11 23.06 2.35
N PRO A 126 0.41 23.03 3.50
CA PRO A 126 -0.56 21.97 3.77
C PRO A 126 -1.65 21.81 2.70
N ALA A 127 -1.99 22.88 1.96
CA ALA A 127 -2.96 22.84 0.87
C ALA A 127 -2.45 22.07 -0.36
N ASP A 128 -1.14 21.87 -0.48
CA ASP A 128 -0.52 21.21 -1.63
C ASP A 128 -0.36 19.69 -1.44
N ALA A 129 -0.77 19.12 -0.29
CA ALA A 129 -0.55 17.71 0.03
C ALA A 129 -1.06 16.74 -1.07
N ALA A 130 -2.23 17.02 -1.66
CA ALA A 130 -2.78 16.23 -2.76
C ALA A 130 -2.01 16.39 -4.09
N ARG A 131 -1.19 17.44 -4.23
CA ARG A 131 -0.35 17.71 -5.41
C ARG A 131 1.01 17.06 -5.33
N VAL A 132 1.58 17.01 -4.14
CA VAL A 132 2.97 16.59 -3.93
C VAL A 132 3.09 15.19 -3.35
N GLY A 133 1.98 14.60 -2.88
CA GLY A 133 1.98 13.31 -2.21
C GLY A 133 2.43 13.41 -0.75
N GLY A 134 2.25 12.31 -0.01
CA GLY A 134 2.45 12.27 1.43
C GLY A 134 3.88 12.56 1.87
N LYS A 135 4.86 11.86 1.29
CA LYS A 135 6.28 11.99 1.61
C LYS A 135 6.81 13.41 1.43
N ALA A 136 6.53 14.03 0.28
CA ALA A 136 6.97 15.41 0.00
C ALA A 136 6.31 16.42 0.94
N ALA A 137 5.00 16.26 1.22
CA ALA A 137 4.29 17.13 2.15
C ALA A 137 4.83 16.99 3.58
N ASN A 138 5.12 15.77 4.03
CA ASN A 138 5.71 15.50 5.33
C ASN A 138 7.11 16.09 5.44
N LEU A 139 7.96 15.88 4.44
CA LEU A 139 9.33 16.41 4.46
C LEU A 139 9.35 17.94 4.46
N ALA A 140 8.50 18.59 3.65
CA ALA A 140 8.35 20.04 3.68
C ALA A 140 7.93 20.52 5.09
N ARG A 141 6.93 19.87 5.69
CA ARG A 141 6.43 20.18 7.04
C ARG A 141 7.51 20.03 8.10
N VAL A 142 8.35 18.98 8.04
CA VAL A 142 9.51 18.84 8.93
C VAL A 142 10.43 20.07 8.84
N GLY A 143 10.70 20.55 7.61
CA GLY A 143 11.52 21.73 7.39
C GLY A 143 10.92 23.02 7.96
N TRP A 144 9.72 23.42 7.54
CA TRP A 144 9.17 24.73 7.92
C TRP A 144 8.49 24.77 9.29
N ALA A 145 7.94 23.66 9.80
CA ALA A 145 7.24 23.66 11.09
C ALA A 145 8.19 23.44 12.27
N LEU A 146 9.21 22.61 12.10
CA LEU A 146 10.17 22.27 13.16
C LEU A 146 11.53 22.96 12.99
N GLY A 147 11.80 23.57 11.83
CA GLY A 147 13.11 24.16 11.53
C GLY A 147 14.22 23.12 11.45
N LEU A 148 13.87 21.84 11.23
CA LEU A 148 14.84 20.76 11.15
C LEU A 148 15.52 20.74 9.78
N PRO A 149 16.81 20.39 9.70
CA PRO A 149 17.50 20.29 8.42
C PRO A 149 16.88 19.19 7.55
N VAL A 150 16.44 19.58 6.36
CA VAL A 150 15.95 18.69 5.30
C VAL A 150 16.71 19.00 4.01
N PRO A 151 16.90 18.03 3.10
CA PRO A 151 17.54 18.31 1.83
C PRO A 151 16.71 19.29 0.99
N ASP A 152 17.38 20.25 0.35
CA ASP A 152 16.73 21.07 -0.66
C ASP A 152 16.23 20.21 -1.82
N GLY A 153 15.09 20.60 -2.39
CA GLY A 153 14.51 19.88 -3.51
C GLY A 153 13.29 20.55 -4.12
N PHE A 154 12.64 19.81 -5.00
CA PHE A 154 11.38 20.17 -5.64
C PHE A 154 10.58 18.90 -5.95
N VAL A 155 9.34 19.07 -6.39
CA VAL A 155 8.42 17.97 -6.63
C VAL A 155 7.89 18.09 -8.06
N LEU A 156 8.04 17.03 -8.85
CA LEU A 156 7.20 16.82 -10.03
C LEU A 156 5.83 16.35 -9.54
N THR A 157 4.86 17.26 -9.62
CA THR A 157 3.55 17.10 -8.98
C THR A 157 2.72 16.01 -9.64
N THR A 158 1.67 15.57 -8.95
CA THR A 158 0.65 14.67 -9.49
C THR A 158 0.05 15.20 -10.78
N GLN A 159 -0.15 16.51 -10.87
CA GLN A 159 -0.62 17.17 -12.07
C GLN A 159 0.41 17.13 -13.21
N GLY A 160 1.69 17.30 -12.91
CA GLY A 160 2.76 17.19 -13.90
C GLY A 160 2.79 15.82 -14.57
N PHE A 161 2.69 14.75 -13.77
CA PHE A 161 2.57 13.39 -14.30
C PHE A 161 1.23 13.14 -14.99
N GLN A 162 0.12 13.66 -14.46
CA GLN A 162 -1.20 13.49 -15.09
C GLN A 162 -1.26 14.13 -16.49
N ARG A 163 -0.70 15.33 -16.66
CA ARG A 163 -0.58 15.97 -17.99
C ARG A 163 0.25 15.12 -18.93
N PHE A 164 1.42 14.65 -18.47
CA PHE A 164 2.24 13.73 -19.26
C PHE A 164 1.48 12.47 -19.69
N LEU A 165 0.74 11.83 -18.77
CA LEU A 165 -0.04 10.63 -19.08
C LEU A 165 -1.17 10.90 -20.07
N ASN A 166 -1.89 12.01 -19.93
CA ASN A 166 -3.01 12.36 -20.79
C ASN A 166 -2.56 12.82 -22.18
N ASP A 167 -1.62 13.76 -22.25
CA ASP A 167 -1.18 14.38 -23.52
C ASP A 167 -0.47 13.37 -24.44
N SER A 168 0.11 12.31 -23.86
CA SER A 168 0.75 11.23 -24.60
C SER A 168 -0.19 10.06 -24.94
N GLY A 169 -1.42 10.05 -24.43
CA GLY A 169 -2.35 8.92 -24.52
C GLY A 169 -1.94 7.69 -23.69
N LEU A 170 -0.95 7.83 -22.80
CA LEU A 170 -0.52 6.77 -21.88
C LEU A 170 -1.62 6.40 -20.88
N ALA A 171 -2.44 7.36 -20.44
CA ALA A 171 -3.55 7.12 -19.52
C ALA A 171 -4.54 6.11 -20.13
N ASP A 172 -5.03 6.38 -21.34
CA ASP A 172 -5.96 5.50 -22.05
C ASP A 172 -5.32 4.15 -22.40
N TYR A 173 -4.04 4.16 -22.79
CA TYR A 173 -3.29 2.94 -23.06
C TYR A 173 -3.18 2.05 -21.81
N ALA A 174 -2.80 2.62 -20.67
CA ALA A 174 -2.69 1.89 -19.42
C ALA A 174 -4.06 1.39 -18.94
N ALA A 175 -5.12 2.20 -19.08
CA ALA A 175 -6.48 1.77 -18.79
C ALA A 175 -6.87 0.56 -19.64
N GLY A 176 -6.70 0.62 -20.97
CA GLY A 176 -7.04 -0.49 -21.88
C GLY A 176 -6.21 -1.76 -21.65
N GLU A 177 -4.95 -1.64 -21.22
CA GLU A 177 -4.13 -2.79 -20.84
C GLU A 177 -4.63 -3.45 -19.54
N LEU A 178 -5.21 -2.68 -18.61
CA LEU A 178 -5.67 -3.13 -17.28
C LEU A 178 -7.16 -3.52 -17.21
N GLU A 179 -8.01 -3.00 -18.10
CA GLU A 179 -9.47 -3.19 -18.09
C GLU A 179 -9.96 -4.65 -18.28
N PRO A 180 -9.21 -5.60 -18.91
CA PRO A 180 -9.59 -7.01 -18.94
C PRO A 180 -8.86 -7.89 -17.91
N VAL A 181 -8.12 -7.32 -16.95
CA VAL A 181 -7.22 -8.12 -16.10
C VAL A 181 -7.98 -8.91 -15.04
N SER A 182 -7.81 -10.24 -15.08
CA SER A 182 -8.14 -11.10 -13.95
C SER A 182 -7.01 -11.04 -12.90
N PRO A 183 -7.29 -10.65 -11.64
CA PRO A 183 -6.28 -10.67 -10.56
C PRO A 183 -5.73 -12.07 -10.24
N LEU A 184 -6.32 -13.12 -10.81
CA LEU A 184 -5.94 -14.52 -10.62
C LEU A 184 -4.93 -15.01 -11.67
N ASP A 185 -4.73 -14.27 -12.78
CA ASP A 185 -3.72 -14.58 -13.79
C ASP A 185 -2.50 -13.66 -13.61
N LEU A 186 -1.60 -14.08 -12.73
CA LEU A 186 -0.39 -13.31 -12.39
C LEU A 186 0.55 -13.15 -13.60
N ALA A 187 0.63 -14.16 -14.47
CA ALA A 187 1.54 -14.13 -15.62
C ALA A 187 1.08 -13.12 -16.68
N ASP A 188 -0.23 -13.07 -16.99
CA ASP A 188 -0.79 -12.07 -17.91
C ASP A 188 -0.66 -10.65 -17.31
N LEU A 189 -0.94 -10.50 -16.01
CA LEU A 189 -0.77 -9.23 -15.32
C LEU A 189 0.69 -8.74 -15.36
N GLU A 190 1.66 -9.60 -15.13
CA GLU A 190 3.08 -9.26 -15.21
C GLU A 190 3.46 -8.78 -16.62
N ALA A 191 3.01 -9.49 -17.66
CA ALA A 191 3.27 -9.11 -19.04
C ALA A 191 2.65 -7.76 -19.40
N ARG A 192 1.41 -7.48 -18.95
CA ARG A 192 0.72 -6.19 -19.14
C ARG A 192 1.44 -5.05 -18.41
N CYS A 193 1.76 -5.26 -17.14
CA CYS A 193 2.55 -4.33 -16.33
C CYS A 193 3.86 -3.97 -17.04
N ALA A 194 4.59 -4.97 -17.56
CA ALA A 194 5.83 -4.76 -18.29
C ALA A 194 5.64 -3.90 -19.55
N ARG A 195 4.58 -4.12 -20.33
CA ARG A 195 4.26 -3.28 -21.51
C ARG A 195 3.98 -1.83 -21.13
N ILE A 196 3.16 -1.60 -20.10
CA ILE A 196 2.86 -0.24 -19.62
C ILE A 196 4.15 0.46 -19.18
N ARG A 197 4.98 -0.21 -18.39
CA ARG A 197 6.25 0.34 -17.89
C ARG A 197 7.23 0.66 -19.02
N ALA A 198 7.37 -0.22 -20.00
CA ALA A 198 8.21 0.03 -21.18
C ALA A 198 7.71 1.25 -21.96
N ARG A 199 6.39 1.34 -22.18
CA ARG A 199 5.78 2.47 -22.88
C ARG A 199 5.99 3.79 -22.14
N VAL A 200 5.88 3.81 -20.81
CA VAL A 200 6.17 4.98 -19.98
C VAL A 200 7.63 5.42 -20.13
N ALA A 201 8.57 4.47 -20.12
CA ALA A 201 10.00 4.77 -20.26
C ALA A 201 10.35 5.37 -21.64
N GLU A 202 9.77 4.83 -22.71
CA GLU A 202 10.02 5.25 -24.09
C GLU A 202 9.36 6.58 -24.48
N THR A 203 8.26 6.96 -23.82
CA THR A 203 7.48 8.15 -24.18
C THR A 203 8.18 9.42 -23.66
N PRO A 204 8.61 10.37 -24.51
CA PRO A 204 9.31 11.58 -24.08
C PRO A 204 8.40 12.54 -23.30
N PHE A 205 8.97 13.28 -22.36
CA PHE A 205 8.27 14.42 -21.76
C PHE A 205 8.05 15.54 -22.79
N ALA A 206 6.93 16.25 -22.66
CA ALA A 206 6.67 17.42 -23.48
C ALA A 206 7.73 18.51 -23.23
N PRO A 207 8.09 19.34 -24.23
CA PRO A 207 9.17 20.32 -24.09
C PRO A 207 9.00 21.29 -22.93
N ASP A 208 7.77 21.71 -22.64
CA ASP A 208 7.43 22.61 -21.54
C ASP A 208 7.69 21.98 -20.15
N LEU A 209 7.42 20.68 -20.00
CA LEU A 209 7.72 19.92 -18.79
C LEU A 209 9.23 19.74 -18.61
N VAL A 210 9.97 19.43 -19.69
CA VAL A 210 11.43 19.33 -19.67
C VAL A 210 12.06 20.66 -19.25
N GLU A 211 11.60 21.77 -19.82
CA GLU A 211 12.05 23.10 -19.43
C GLU A 211 11.70 23.44 -17.98
N ALA A 212 10.53 23.04 -17.49
CA ALA A 212 10.12 23.27 -16.10
C ALA A 212 11.04 22.52 -15.11
N LEU A 213 11.41 21.27 -15.42
CA LEU A 213 12.36 20.49 -14.63
C LEU A 213 13.76 21.14 -14.67
N ALA A 214 14.25 21.56 -15.84
CA ALA A 214 15.54 22.22 -15.96
C ALA A 214 15.59 23.51 -15.13
N ARG A 215 14.56 24.36 -15.20
CA ARG A 215 14.45 25.58 -14.37
C ARG A 215 14.45 25.26 -12.87
N ALA A 216 13.81 24.16 -12.47
CA ALA A 216 13.78 23.75 -11.07
C ALA A 216 15.17 23.26 -10.59
N VAL A 217 15.92 22.53 -11.43
CA VAL A 217 17.30 22.13 -11.15
C VAL A 217 18.22 23.34 -11.02
N ASP A 218 18.12 24.31 -11.94
CA ASP A 218 18.93 25.53 -11.87
C ASP A 218 18.60 26.35 -10.61
N GLY A 219 17.32 26.47 -10.28
CA GLY A 219 16.87 27.11 -9.05
C GLY A 219 17.36 26.40 -7.78
N LEU A 220 17.38 25.07 -7.80
CA LEU A 220 17.90 24.23 -6.71
C LEU A 220 19.39 24.46 -6.50
N ARG A 221 20.20 24.37 -7.57
CA ARG A 221 21.64 24.63 -7.56
C ARG A 221 21.98 26.03 -7.05
N ALA A 222 21.22 27.04 -7.48
CA ALA A 222 21.44 28.42 -7.06
C ALA A 222 21.22 28.64 -5.56
N ARG A 223 20.33 27.87 -4.93
CA ARG A 223 20.04 27.96 -3.49
C ARG A 223 20.99 27.14 -2.63
N SER A 224 21.22 25.88 -3.01
CA SER A 224 22.02 24.95 -2.21
C SER A 224 23.52 25.17 -2.39
N GLY A 225 23.93 25.73 -3.54
CA GLY A 225 25.33 25.81 -3.94
C GLY A 225 25.95 24.43 -4.27
N LEU A 226 25.13 23.38 -4.32
CA LEU A 226 25.54 22.02 -4.64
C LEU A 226 25.26 21.72 -6.11
N ASP A 227 26.28 21.18 -6.78
CA ASP A 227 26.18 20.65 -8.16
C ASP A 227 26.25 19.11 -8.17
N GLY A 228 25.80 18.51 -7.06
CA GLY A 228 25.85 17.08 -6.84
C GLY A 228 24.69 16.32 -7.51
N PRO A 229 24.72 14.98 -7.42
CA PRO A 229 23.64 14.15 -7.94
C PRO A 229 22.32 14.38 -7.18
N LEU A 230 21.23 13.97 -7.80
CA LEU A 230 19.88 14.07 -7.27
C LEU A 230 19.37 12.68 -6.81
N ALA A 231 18.44 12.68 -5.87
CA ALA A 231 17.61 11.54 -5.54
C ALA A 231 16.19 11.80 -6.04
N VAL A 232 15.61 10.84 -6.76
CA VAL A 232 14.22 10.90 -7.24
C VAL A 232 13.43 9.82 -6.52
N ARG A 233 12.48 10.23 -5.67
CA ARG A 233 11.70 9.36 -4.80
C ARG A 233 10.23 9.45 -5.18
N SER A 234 9.53 8.32 -5.18
CA SER A 234 8.07 8.29 -5.22
C SER A 234 7.46 9.03 -4.03
N SER A 235 6.39 9.76 -4.28
CA SER A 235 5.56 10.43 -3.29
C SER A 235 4.10 10.31 -3.74
N ALA A 236 3.46 9.18 -3.44
CA ALA A 236 2.07 8.95 -3.83
C ALA A 236 1.10 9.63 -2.84
N VAL A 237 -0.09 10.00 -3.34
CA VAL A 237 -1.18 10.46 -2.47
C VAL A 237 -1.77 9.25 -1.76
N GLY A 238 -1.91 9.32 -0.42
CA GLY A 238 -2.39 8.21 0.40
C GLY A 238 -1.31 7.18 0.80
N GLU A 239 -0.03 7.46 0.55
CA GLU A 239 1.09 6.57 0.88
C GLU A 239 1.36 6.42 2.39
N ASP A 240 0.97 7.42 3.20
CA ASP A 240 1.28 7.52 4.64
C ASP A 240 0.12 7.06 5.57
N GLY A 241 -0.85 6.30 5.06
CA GLY A 241 -1.91 5.68 5.86
C GLY A 241 -1.57 4.24 6.29
N ALA A 242 -2.42 3.63 7.13
CA ALA A 242 -2.24 2.26 7.67
C ALA A 242 -2.12 1.15 6.61
N ALA A 243 -2.47 1.45 5.35
CA ALA A 243 -2.17 0.63 4.19
C ALA A 243 -1.06 1.29 3.38
N SER A 244 0.11 1.41 4.00
CA SER A 244 1.26 2.03 3.36
C SER A 244 1.66 1.18 2.15
N PHE A 245 1.88 1.83 0.99
CA PHE A 245 2.56 1.23 -0.16
C PHE A 245 4.06 0.96 0.13
N ALA A 246 4.39 0.71 1.40
CA ALA A 246 5.73 0.69 1.95
C ALA A 246 6.61 -0.29 1.18
N GLY A 247 7.71 0.27 0.65
CA GLY A 247 8.75 -0.46 -0.07
C GLY A 247 8.38 -0.94 -1.48
N GLN A 248 7.24 -0.52 -2.04
CA GLN A 248 6.84 -0.96 -3.38
C GLN A 248 7.25 0.00 -4.49
N TYR A 249 7.41 1.29 -4.17
CA TYR A 249 7.72 2.32 -5.15
C TYR A 249 9.21 2.65 -5.18
N GLU A 250 9.69 2.83 -6.40
CA GLU A 250 11.11 2.96 -6.72
C GLU A 250 11.67 4.30 -6.20
N SER A 251 12.89 4.26 -5.66
CA SER A 251 13.72 5.44 -5.43
C SER A 251 14.95 5.29 -6.30
N VAL A 252 15.25 6.30 -7.10
CA VAL A 252 16.43 6.33 -7.97
C VAL A 252 17.43 7.30 -7.36
N LEU A 253 18.58 6.78 -6.96
CA LEU A 253 19.66 7.56 -6.35
C LEU A 253 20.76 7.85 -7.38
N ASP A 254 21.63 8.78 -7.02
CA ASP A 254 22.81 9.15 -7.83
C ASP A 254 22.45 9.62 -9.26
N VAL A 255 21.35 10.36 -9.38
CA VAL A 255 20.80 10.80 -10.67
C VAL A 255 21.51 12.08 -11.10
N ALA A 256 22.28 12.00 -12.17
CA ALA A 256 22.79 13.18 -12.86
C ALA A 256 21.61 14.00 -13.45
N PRO A 257 21.70 15.33 -13.52
CA PRO A 257 20.65 16.19 -14.08
C PRO A 257 20.16 15.78 -15.47
N GLU A 258 21.05 15.27 -16.32
CA GLU A 258 20.72 14.79 -17.66
C GLU A 258 19.88 13.51 -17.64
N GLY A 259 19.97 12.72 -16.57
CA GLY A 259 19.20 11.51 -16.33
C GLY A 259 17.87 11.73 -15.61
N LEU A 260 17.54 12.98 -15.26
CA LEU A 260 16.38 13.30 -14.43
C LEU A 260 15.05 12.86 -15.04
N GLU A 261 14.87 13.05 -16.35
CA GLU A 261 13.66 12.61 -17.06
C GLU A 261 13.47 11.09 -16.94
N ALA A 262 14.54 10.31 -17.17
CA ALA A 262 14.49 8.86 -17.08
C ALA A 262 14.18 8.39 -15.64
N ALA A 263 14.77 9.04 -14.63
CA ALA A 263 14.52 8.73 -13.23
C ALA A 263 13.07 9.06 -12.81
N CYS A 264 12.52 10.21 -13.23
CA CYS A 264 11.12 10.56 -13.01
C CYS A 264 10.17 9.54 -13.66
N LYS A 265 10.48 9.08 -14.88
CA LYS A 265 9.69 8.03 -15.55
C LYS A 265 9.81 6.68 -14.86
N ALA A 266 10.97 6.31 -14.31
CA ALA A 266 11.12 5.09 -13.52
C ALA A 266 10.22 5.13 -12.27
N VAL A 267 10.21 6.26 -11.55
CA VAL A 267 9.28 6.48 -10.44
C VAL A 267 7.82 6.37 -10.87
N LEU A 268 7.42 6.99 -11.98
CA LEU A 268 6.06 6.85 -12.49
C LEU A 268 5.74 5.41 -12.90
N ALA A 269 6.68 4.73 -13.58
CA ALA A 269 6.53 3.34 -14.00
C ALA A 269 6.40 2.37 -12.81
N SER A 270 6.96 2.71 -11.64
CA SER A 270 6.81 1.91 -10.42
C SER A 270 5.35 1.77 -9.96
N LYS A 271 4.48 2.74 -10.33
CA LYS A 271 3.02 2.67 -10.19
C LYS A 271 2.44 1.41 -10.85
N TYR A 272 3.01 1.00 -11.98
CA TYR A 272 2.55 -0.13 -12.80
C TYR A 272 3.35 -1.41 -12.57
N THR A 273 3.96 -1.58 -11.39
CA THR A 273 4.49 -2.89 -10.99
C THR A 273 3.34 -3.85 -10.70
N PRO A 274 3.51 -5.17 -10.90
CA PRO A 274 2.45 -6.16 -10.63
C PRO A 274 1.89 -6.05 -9.21
N ARG A 275 2.77 -5.86 -8.22
CA ARG A 275 2.38 -5.69 -6.82
C ARG A 275 1.52 -4.43 -6.59
N ALA A 276 1.92 -3.30 -7.16
CA ALA A 276 1.17 -2.04 -7.03
C ALA A 276 -0.17 -2.08 -7.78
N VAL A 277 -0.24 -2.76 -8.93
CA VAL A 277 -1.49 -2.98 -9.67
C VAL A 277 -2.41 -3.94 -8.92
N LEU A 278 -1.92 -5.08 -8.44
CA LEU A 278 -2.70 -6.04 -7.63
C LEU A 278 -3.29 -5.39 -6.39
N TYR A 279 -2.49 -4.57 -5.70
CA TYR A 279 -2.97 -3.82 -4.54
C TYR A 279 -4.17 -2.96 -4.93
N ARG A 280 -4.06 -2.16 -6.00
CA ARG A 280 -5.15 -1.30 -6.48
C ARG A 280 -6.39 -2.10 -6.87
N LEU A 281 -6.23 -3.18 -7.65
CA LEU A 281 -7.32 -4.05 -8.04
C LEU A 281 -8.03 -4.69 -6.83
N ARG A 282 -7.28 -5.21 -5.85
CA ARG A 282 -7.83 -5.81 -4.61
C ARG A 282 -8.61 -4.81 -3.77
N HIS A 283 -8.19 -3.54 -3.82
CA HIS A 283 -8.87 -2.45 -3.13
C HIS A 283 -9.86 -1.70 -4.02
N GLY A 284 -10.19 -2.18 -5.23
CA GLY A 284 -11.15 -1.52 -6.12
C GLY A 284 -10.77 -0.09 -6.50
N LEU A 285 -9.46 0.21 -6.52
CA LEU A 285 -8.91 1.51 -6.90
C LEU A 285 -8.56 1.50 -8.39
N ASP A 286 -9.00 2.53 -9.10
CA ASP A 286 -8.61 2.76 -10.48
C ASP A 286 -7.23 3.42 -10.56
N ASP A 287 -6.66 3.51 -11.76
CA ASP A 287 -5.38 4.20 -11.97
C ASP A 287 -5.44 5.68 -11.54
N ALA A 288 -6.58 6.33 -11.74
CA ALA A 288 -6.80 7.72 -11.37
C ALA A 288 -6.88 7.95 -9.84
N ASP A 289 -7.26 6.92 -9.07
CA ASP A 289 -7.45 7.01 -7.60
C ASP A 289 -6.12 7.01 -6.83
N ALA A 290 -5.01 6.66 -7.49
CA ALA A 290 -3.68 6.61 -6.90
C ALA A 290 -2.69 7.52 -7.64
N PRO A 291 -2.86 8.85 -7.61
CA PRO A 291 -1.97 9.75 -8.30
C PRO A 291 -0.56 9.71 -7.69
N MET A 292 0.44 9.63 -8.56
CA MET A 292 1.86 9.61 -8.20
C MET A 292 2.44 11.02 -8.34
N ALA A 293 3.30 11.44 -7.42
CA ALA A 293 4.25 12.53 -7.61
C ALA A 293 5.68 12.00 -7.43
N ALA A 294 6.67 12.75 -7.92
CA ALA A 294 8.08 12.45 -7.69
C ALA A 294 8.73 13.58 -6.91
N LEU A 295 9.31 13.25 -5.75
CA LEU A 295 10.11 14.13 -4.91
C LEU A 295 11.57 14.06 -5.36
N ILE A 296 12.13 15.20 -5.76
CA ILE A 296 13.51 15.33 -6.24
C ILE A 296 14.30 16.12 -5.22
N LEU A 297 15.33 15.50 -4.65
CA LEU A 297 16.17 16.06 -3.58
C LEU A 297 17.63 16.13 -4.03
N ASN A 298 18.37 17.10 -3.51
CA ASN A 298 19.84 17.03 -3.54
C ASN A 298 20.30 15.81 -2.74
N MET A 299 21.25 15.04 -3.29
CA MET A 299 21.93 14.00 -2.52
C MET A 299 22.78 14.64 -1.44
N VAL A 300 22.59 14.20 -0.21
CA VAL A 300 23.47 14.55 0.89
C VAL A 300 24.68 13.61 0.85
N PRO A 301 25.92 14.12 0.80
CA PRO A 301 27.12 13.29 0.90
C PRO A 301 27.25 12.75 2.33
N ALA A 302 26.54 11.66 2.60
CA ALA A 302 26.41 11.09 3.93
C ALA A 302 27.67 10.32 4.35
N ARG A 303 28.19 10.62 5.54
CA ARG A 303 29.18 9.79 6.24
C ARG A 303 28.51 8.60 6.93
N ALA A 304 27.32 8.82 7.46
CA ALA A 304 26.49 7.81 8.08
C ALA A 304 25.03 8.08 7.72
N SER A 305 24.22 7.04 7.69
CA SER A 305 22.78 7.15 7.49
C SER A 305 22.06 6.00 8.14
N GLY A 306 20.76 6.15 8.33
CA GLY A 306 20.02 5.15 9.07
C GLY A 306 18.54 5.43 9.17
N VAL A 307 17.92 4.59 9.99
CA VAL A 307 16.52 4.69 10.38
C VAL A 307 16.46 4.85 11.90
N LEU A 308 15.67 5.81 12.36
CA LEU A 308 15.30 6.00 13.75
C LEU A 308 13.84 5.63 13.92
N TYR A 309 13.58 4.68 14.81
CA TYR A 309 12.25 4.39 15.32
C TYR A 309 12.07 5.09 16.66
N THR A 310 11.13 6.03 16.75
CA THR A 310 10.90 6.78 17.99
C THR A 310 10.28 5.89 19.09
N ARG A 311 9.76 4.73 18.71
CA ARG A 311 9.51 3.61 19.61
C ARG A 311 10.19 2.38 19.06
N ASP A 312 10.99 1.73 19.89
CA ASP A 312 11.64 0.48 19.53
C ASP A 312 10.58 -0.60 19.22
N PRO A 313 10.49 -1.09 17.96
CA PRO A 313 9.52 -2.12 17.59
C PRO A 313 9.74 -3.45 18.31
N ALA A 314 10.94 -3.68 18.85
CA ALA A 314 11.26 -4.89 19.60
C ALA A 314 11.01 -4.76 21.11
N ALA A 315 10.78 -3.54 21.62
CA ALA A 315 10.58 -3.31 23.05
C ALA A 315 9.09 -3.39 23.43
N THR A 316 8.80 -4.06 24.55
CA THR A 316 7.43 -4.23 25.05
C THR A 316 6.96 -3.08 25.94
N ASP A 317 7.86 -2.24 26.44
CA ASP A 317 7.54 -1.15 27.37
C ASP A 317 7.36 0.22 26.71
N GLY A 318 7.67 0.34 25.41
CA GLY A 318 7.62 1.59 24.65
C GLY A 318 8.53 2.71 25.19
N ALA A 319 9.47 2.38 26.08
CA ALA A 319 10.30 3.35 26.79
C ALA A 319 11.65 3.63 26.08
N SER A 320 11.97 2.87 25.03
CA SER A 320 13.18 3.00 24.22
C SER A 320 12.90 3.44 22.79
N MET A 321 13.93 4.04 22.19
CA MET A 321 14.08 4.31 20.77
C MET A 321 15.16 3.39 20.21
N ARG A 322 15.00 3.01 18.95
CA ARG A 322 15.97 2.19 18.23
C ARG A 322 16.50 2.97 17.03
N VAL A 323 17.81 2.94 16.84
CA VAL A 323 18.50 3.50 15.68
C VAL A 323 19.29 2.41 14.99
N ASP A 324 18.94 2.14 13.74
CA ASP A 324 19.69 1.28 12.85
C ASP A 324 20.52 2.18 11.93
N ALA A 325 21.83 1.96 11.84
CA ALA A 325 22.74 2.85 11.12
C ALA A 325 23.80 2.09 10.31
N VAL A 326 24.19 2.67 9.17
CA VAL A 326 25.26 2.18 8.29
C VAL A 326 26.21 3.33 7.92
N GLU A 327 27.44 2.98 7.55
CA GLU A 327 28.37 3.94 6.94
C GLU A 327 27.95 4.26 5.50
N GLY A 328 28.07 5.53 5.11
CA GLY A 328 27.69 5.99 3.77
C GLY A 328 26.17 6.14 3.58
N LEU A 329 25.69 5.84 2.38
CA LEU A 329 24.29 6.01 1.95
C LEU A 329 23.36 4.90 2.46
N GLY A 330 22.14 5.29 2.85
CA GLY A 330 21.20 4.45 3.61
C GLY A 330 20.41 3.45 2.77
N ASP A 331 20.55 3.48 1.45
CA ASP A 331 19.84 2.60 0.53
C ASP A 331 20.12 1.12 0.80
N ARG A 332 21.35 0.81 1.20
CA ARG A 332 21.77 -0.56 1.57
C ARG A 332 21.11 -1.06 2.86
N LEU A 333 20.68 -0.15 3.73
CA LEU A 333 19.95 -0.47 4.95
C LEU A 333 18.48 -0.78 4.65
N VAL A 334 17.83 0.10 3.87
CA VAL A 334 16.41 -0.03 3.51
C VAL A 334 16.17 -1.25 2.61
N SER A 335 17.12 -1.59 1.75
CA SER A 335 17.08 -2.80 0.91
C SER A 335 17.50 -4.09 1.63
N GLY A 336 17.90 -4.04 2.90
CA GLY A 336 18.30 -5.20 3.70
C GLY A 336 19.63 -5.84 3.28
N GLN A 337 20.46 -5.14 2.50
CA GLN A 337 21.72 -5.65 1.94
C GLN A 337 22.93 -5.47 2.86
N ALA A 338 22.79 -4.69 3.94
CA ALA A 338 23.83 -4.49 4.95
C ALA A 338 23.29 -4.81 6.35
N GLN A 339 24.14 -5.36 7.21
CA GLN A 339 23.80 -5.54 8.62
C GLN A 339 24.04 -4.20 9.34
N PRO A 340 23.00 -3.50 9.82
CA PRO A 340 23.17 -2.23 10.51
C PRO A 340 23.89 -2.40 11.84
N GLY A 341 24.65 -1.38 12.21
CA GLY A 341 24.91 -1.11 13.61
C GLY A 341 23.60 -0.73 14.30
N VAL A 342 23.42 -1.16 15.55
CA VAL A 342 22.20 -0.91 16.34
C VAL A 342 22.54 -0.09 17.56
N GLY A 343 21.79 1.00 17.77
CA GLY A 343 21.85 1.84 18.95
C GLY A 343 20.49 1.89 19.62
N VAL A 344 20.44 1.68 20.94
CA VAL A 344 19.21 1.77 21.74
C VAL A 344 19.33 2.95 22.70
N VAL A 345 18.33 3.82 22.69
CA VAL A 345 18.30 5.06 23.49
C VAL A 345 17.06 5.09 24.37
N SER A 346 17.23 5.37 25.66
CA SER A 346 16.15 5.61 26.62
C SER A 346 15.43 6.91 26.26
N ARG A 347 14.09 6.94 26.32
CA ARG A 347 13.31 8.16 26.02
C ARG A 347 13.34 9.19 27.15
N ALA A 348 13.33 8.72 28.40
CA ALA A 348 13.38 9.59 29.59
C ALA A 348 14.14 8.93 30.76
N PRO A 349 15.25 9.54 31.26
CA PRO A 349 16.02 10.58 30.58
C PRO A 349 16.63 10.07 29.27
N LEU A 350 16.94 10.97 28.33
CA LEU A 350 17.67 10.62 27.11
C LEU A 350 19.05 10.08 27.46
N ALA A 351 19.27 8.78 27.20
CA ALA A 351 20.53 8.11 27.51
C ALA A 351 20.75 6.89 26.61
N VAL A 352 21.96 6.73 26.08
CA VAL A 352 22.34 5.54 25.31
C VAL A 352 22.39 4.32 26.25
N ARG A 353 21.58 3.31 25.94
CA ARG A 353 21.50 2.04 26.68
C ARG A 353 22.45 1.01 26.09
N GLU A 354 22.38 0.84 24.77
CA GLU A 354 23.15 -0.15 24.03
C GLU A 354 23.68 0.47 22.75
N LEU A 355 24.86 0.02 22.33
CA LEU A 355 25.50 0.43 21.10
C LEU A 355 26.32 -0.74 20.57
N SER A 356 26.06 -1.16 19.33
CA SER A 356 26.86 -2.19 18.68
C SER A 356 28.29 -1.73 18.45
N GLU A 357 29.23 -2.67 18.38
CA GLU A 357 30.60 -2.37 17.95
C GLU A 357 30.61 -1.80 16.53
N GLY A 358 31.42 -0.78 16.28
CA GLY A 358 31.50 -0.12 14.97
C GLY A 358 30.29 0.75 14.59
N PHE A 359 29.43 1.14 15.53
CA PHE A 359 28.31 2.04 15.22
C PHE A 359 28.81 3.38 14.62
N PRO A 360 28.22 3.86 13.50
CA PRO A 360 28.82 4.93 12.70
C PRO A 360 28.62 6.34 13.26
N LEU A 361 27.75 6.52 14.26
CA LEU A 361 27.58 7.77 14.99
C LEU A 361 28.31 7.77 16.33
N ASP A 362 28.84 8.93 16.71
CA ASP A 362 29.22 9.16 18.10
C ASP A 362 27.99 9.28 19.02
N ARG A 363 28.25 9.13 20.33
CA ARG A 363 27.19 9.15 21.36
C ARG A 363 26.41 10.46 21.38
N ASP A 364 27.05 11.58 21.10
CA ASP A 364 26.44 12.91 21.14
C ASP A 364 25.50 13.13 19.94
N SER A 365 25.91 12.71 18.74
CA SER A 365 25.09 12.69 17.54
C SER A 365 23.90 11.75 17.68
N LEU A 366 24.09 10.57 18.29
CA LEU A 366 23.00 9.64 18.56
C LEU A 366 21.96 10.24 19.52
N LEU A 367 22.39 10.95 20.57
CA LEU A 367 21.48 11.63 21.50
C LEU A 367 20.77 12.83 20.85
N ARG A 368 21.45 13.59 19.98
CA ARG A 368 20.80 14.64 19.18
C ARG A 368 19.74 14.06 18.25
N LEU A 369 20.05 12.98 17.55
CA LEU A 369 19.11 12.30 16.66
C LEU A 369 17.89 11.79 17.43
N ALA A 370 18.09 11.19 18.60
CA ALA A 370 17.03 10.78 19.50
C ALA A 370 16.14 11.95 19.96
N ALA A 371 16.73 13.10 20.30
CA ALA A 371 15.97 14.31 20.64
C ALA A 371 15.16 14.85 19.45
N THR A 372 15.73 14.81 18.24
CA THR A 372 15.02 15.14 17.01
C THR A 372 13.83 14.21 16.78
N GLY A 373 14.01 12.90 16.99
CA GLY A 373 12.93 11.91 16.92
C GLY A 373 11.78 12.20 17.86
N LEU A 374 12.08 12.54 19.12
CA LEU A 374 11.03 12.92 20.09
C LEU A 374 10.29 14.20 19.65
N SER A 375 11.00 15.17 19.08
CA SER A 375 10.39 16.41 18.57
C SER A 375 9.46 16.12 17.37
N LEU A 376 9.83 15.16 16.51
CA LEU A 376 8.99 14.68 15.41
C LEU A 376 7.74 13.96 15.96
N GLU A 377 7.91 13.00 16.88
CA GLU A 377 6.78 12.29 17.51
C GLU A 377 5.80 13.25 18.19
N GLU A 378 6.29 14.25 18.91
CA GLU A 378 5.44 15.28 19.53
C GLU A 378 4.67 16.10 18.49
N HIS A 379 5.32 16.47 17.39
CA HIS A 379 4.69 17.26 16.32
C HIS A 379 3.61 16.49 15.55
N PHE A 380 3.89 15.23 15.20
CA PHE A 380 2.97 14.40 14.42
C PHE A 380 1.92 13.69 15.29
N GLY A 381 2.12 13.64 16.62
CA GLY A 381 1.20 13.05 17.57
C GLY A 381 1.20 11.51 17.58
N THR A 382 2.04 10.88 16.76
CA THR A 382 2.18 9.42 16.65
C THR A 382 3.65 9.03 16.63
N PRO A 383 4.01 7.81 17.07
CA PRO A 383 5.36 7.28 16.91
C PRO A 383 5.81 7.37 15.45
N GLN A 384 7.08 7.66 15.21
CA GLN A 384 7.63 7.92 13.88
C GLN A 384 8.69 6.90 13.50
N ASP A 385 8.70 6.59 12.20
CA ASP A 385 9.78 5.96 11.46
C ASP A 385 10.48 7.07 10.64
N VAL A 386 11.75 7.33 10.95
CA VAL A 386 12.49 8.51 10.49
C VAL A 386 13.75 8.06 9.76
N GLU A 387 13.84 8.38 8.47
CA GLU A 387 15.08 8.23 7.70
C GLU A 387 15.94 9.48 7.85
N TRP A 388 17.22 9.27 8.16
CA TRP A 388 18.16 10.35 8.43
C TRP A 388 19.53 10.05 7.82
N CYS A 389 20.31 11.12 7.63
CA CYS A 389 21.72 11.01 7.32
C CYS A 389 22.54 12.04 8.10
N GLN A 390 23.81 11.75 8.29
CA GLN A 390 24.81 12.66 8.82
C GLN A 390 25.80 13.02 7.71
N ASP A 391 25.96 14.30 7.42
CA ASP A 391 26.94 14.76 6.44
C ASP A 391 28.39 14.66 6.96
N ALA A 392 29.36 15.00 6.11
CA ALA A 392 30.77 15.01 6.46
C ALA A 392 31.14 16.01 7.58
N HIS A 393 30.28 16.99 7.87
CA HIS A 393 30.46 18.01 8.90
C HIS A 393 29.76 17.67 10.22
N GLY A 394 29.08 16.53 10.29
CA GLY A 394 28.37 16.07 11.48
C GLY A 394 26.92 16.58 11.60
N ALA A 395 26.41 17.32 10.61
CA ALA A 395 25.04 17.79 10.59
C ALA A 395 24.06 16.64 10.31
N LEU A 396 23.03 16.54 11.15
CA LEU A 396 21.95 15.56 10.98
C LEU A 396 20.87 16.15 10.09
N VAL A 397 20.53 15.42 9.03
CA VAL A 397 19.53 15.81 8.03
C VAL A 397 18.44 14.75 7.98
N ILE A 398 17.19 15.18 8.08
CA ILE A 398 16.01 14.31 7.99
C ILE A 398 15.62 14.18 6.53
N VAL A 399 15.57 12.95 6.03
CA VAL A 399 15.29 12.66 4.62
C VAL A 399 13.84 12.18 4.44
N GLN A 400 13.25 11.57 5.47
CA GLN A 400 11.85 11.16 5.50
C GLN A 400 11.36 11.03 6.94
N SER A 401 10.07 11.28 7.18
CA SER A 401 9.38 10.94 8.43
C SER A 401 7.98 10.43 8.08
N ARG A 402 7.59 9.32 8.69
CA ARG A 402 6.24 8.74 8.55
C ARG A 402 5.77 8.13 9.88
N PRO A 403 4.45 7.97 10.07
CA PRO A 403 3.91 7.23 11.21
C PRO A 403 4.49 5.80 11.25
N LEU A 404 4.88 5.37 12.44
CA LEU A 404 5.22 3.99 12.71
C LEU A 404 3.91 3.25 13.01
N ASP A 405 3.47 2.42 12.07
CA ASP A 405 2.32 1.52 12.27
C ASP A 405 2.71 0.48 13.33
N GLN A 406 2.36 0.76 14.58
CA GLN A 406 2.31 -0.26 15.61
C GLN A 406 0.90 -0.83 15.56
N PRO A 407 0.71 -2.16 15.41
CA PRO A 407 -0.56 -2.73 15.82
C PRO A 407 -0.80 -2.25 17.24
N GLU A 408 -1.96 -1.64 17.50
CA GLU A 408 -2.39 -1.43 18.87
C GLU A 408 -2.08 -2.72 19.62
N ALA A 409 -1.50 -2.61 20.81
CA ALA A 409 -1.38 -3.73 21.72
C ALA A 409 -2.80 -4.15 22.16
N GLN A 410 -3.59 -4.70 21.22
CA GLN A 410 -4.81 -5.41 21.48
C GLN A 410 -4.37 -6.70 22.18
N ALA A 411 -4.57 -6.64 23.50
CA ALA A 411 -4.83 -7.72 24.42
C ALA A 411 -4.25 -9.10 24.03
N ALA A 412 -3.22 -9.48 24.78
CA ALA A 412 -2.69 -10.82 24.91
C ALA A 412 -2.15 -11.42 23.60
N SER A 413 -0.86 -11.19 23.37
CA SER A 413 0.00 -12.27 22.90
C SER A 413 -0.29 -13.49 23.78
N VAL A 414 -0.90 -14.53 23.21
CA VAL A 414 -0.84 -15.85 23.84
C VAL A 414 0.65 -16.09 24.10
N PRO A 415 1.08 -16.26 25.37
CA PRO A 415 2.46 -16.62 25.64
C PRO A 415 2.80 -17.79 24.73
N VAL A 416 3.99 -17.78 24.12
CA VAL A 416 4.55 -19.00 23.56
C VAL A 416 4.82 -19.91 24.76
N ASP A 417 3.76 -20.53 25.28
CA ASP A 417 3.82 -21.54 26.32
C ASP A 417 4.63 -22.68 25.72
N SER A 418 5.90 -22.71 26.13
CA SER A 418 6.88 -23.79 26.01
C SER A 418 6.66 -24.72 24.81
N LEU A 419 7.47 -24.55 23.76
CA LEU A 419 7.75 -25.63 22.81
C LEU A 419 7.93 -26.94 23.62
N PRO A 420 7.25 -28.04 23.26
CA PRO A 420 7.34 -29.30 24.00
C PRO A 420 8.80 -29.66 24.28
N GLU A 421 9.11 -30.12 25.50
CA GLU A 421 10.46 -30.58 25.83
C GLU A 421 10.97 -31.57 24.78
N GLY A 422 12.15 -31.27 24.20
CA GLY A 422 12.73 -32.05 23.11
C GLY A 422 12.41 -31.54 21.70
N SER A 423 11.76 -30.39 21.56
CA SER A 423 11.58 -29.73 20.25
C SER A 423 12.93 -29.36 19.64
N VAL A 424 13.17 -29.78 18.40
CA VAL A 424 14.37 -29.46 17.64
C VAL A 424 14.07 -28.31 16.69
N THR A 425 14.88 -27.26 16.78
CA THR A 425 14.82 -26.14 15.85
C THR A 425 15.31 -26.59 14.47
N LEU A 426 14.40 -26.67 13.50
CA LEU A 426 14.74 -27.07 12.12
C LEU A 426 15.29 -25.90 11.28
N LEU A 427 14.78 -24.69 11.49
CA LEU A 427 15.17 -23.49 10.75
C LEU A 427 14.96 -22.24 11.62
N THR A 428 15.87 -21.28 11.56
CA THR A 428 15.76 -19.95 12.20
C THR A 428 16.24 -18.87 11.23
N GLY A 429 15.81 -17.62 11.43
CA GLY A 429 16.25 -16.48 10.61
C GLY A 429 15.35 -16.12 9.43
N GLY A 430 14.06 -16.49 9.46
CA GLY A 430 13.07 -16.00 8.50
C GLY A 430 12.64 -14.55 8.79
N VAL A 431 12.07 -13.87 7.80
CA VAL A 431 11.45 -12.55 7.96
C VAL A 431 10.00 -12.72 8.43
N CYS A 432 9.62 -12.09 9.55
CA CYS A 432 8.26 -12.12 10.05
C CYS A 432 7.36 -11.25 9.15
N ALA A 433 6.49 -11.89 8.35
CA ALA A 433 5.54 -11.19 7.49
C ALA A 433 4.25 -10.79 8.25
N SER A 434 3.88 -11.54 9.28
CA SER A 434 2.75 -11.27 10.17
C SER A 434 3.09 -11.71 11.59
N PRO A 435 2.89 -10.86 12.62
CA PRO A 435 3.10 -11.24 14.01
C PRO A 435 2.09 -12.30 14.46
N GLY A 436 2.49 -13.18 15.38
CA GLY A 436 1.67 -14.27 15.91
C GLY A 436 2.44 -15.58 16.03
N ALA A 437 1.88 -16.53 16.78
CA ALA A 437 2.39 -17.90 16.88
C ALA A 437 1.34 -18.88 16.33
N ALA A 438 1.76 -19.81 15.48
CA ALA A 438 0.92 -20.86 14.94
C ALA A 438 1.63 -22.21 15.08
N SER A 439 0.85 -23.27 15.34
CA SER A 439 1.34 -24.64 15.40
C SER A 439 0.37 -25.56 14.67
N GLY A 440 0.91 -26.56 13.96
CA GLY A 440 0.09 -27.39 13.09
C GLY A 440 0.92 -28.34 12.22
N PRO A 441 0.28 -29.31 11.54
CA PRO A 441 0.95 -30.17 10.57
C PRO A 441 1.44 -29.36 9.39
N VAL A 442 2.70 -29.55 8.99
CA VAL A 442 3.28 -28.88 7.82
C VAL A 442 2.75 -29.52 6.55
N VAL A 443 2.15 -28.73 5.66
CA VAL A 443 1.69 -29.15 4.33
C VAL A 443 2.55 -28.47 3.28
N HIS A 444 3.25 -29.27 2.48
CA HIS A 444 4.05 -28.76 1.38
C HIS A 444 3.20 -28.65 0.10
N VAL A 445 3.09 -27.47 -0.48
CA VAL A 445 2.34 -27.26 -1.74
C VAL A 445 3.31 -26.92 -2.87
N SER A 446 3.32 -27.78 -3.88
CA SER A 446 4.10 -27.63 -5.10
C SER A 446 3.18 -27.35 -6.29
N GLY A 447 2.78 -26.07 -6.46
CA GLY A 447 2.01 -25.57 -7.60
C GLY A 447 0.49 -25.88 -7.55
N GLY A 448 -0.33 -24.82 -7.70
CA GLY A 448 -1.79 -24.90 -7.75
C GLY A 448 -2.51 -24.80 -6.40
N ALA A 449 -3.83 -24.61 -6.43
CA ALA A 449 -4.68 -24.53 -5.25
C ALA A 449 -4.83 -25.92 -4.60
N ALA A 450 -4.10 -26.16 -3.51
CA ALA A 450 -4.29 -27.33 -2.66
C ALA A 450 -5.32 -26.99 -1.56
N GLU A 451 -6.21 -27.93 -1.25
CA GLU A 451 -7.02 -27.86 -0.03
C GLU A 451 -6.08 -27.90 1.18
N VAL A 452 -5.99 -26.78 1.90
CA VAL A 452 -5.20 -26.68 3.13
C VAL A 452 -6.14 -27.00 4.29
N PRO A 453 -5.89 -28.09 5.04
CA PRO A 453 -6.70 -28.42 6.21
C PRO A 453 -6.65 -27.30 7.25
N GLU A 454 -7.76 -27.09 7.97
CA GLU A 454 -7.82 -26.16 9.07
C GLU A 454 -6.77 -26.50 10.14
N GLY A 455 -5.98 -25.50 10.56
CA GLY A 455 -4.89 -25.67 11.52
C GLY A 455 -3.56 -26.18 10.94
N ALA A 456 -3.41 -26.34 9.62
CA ALA A 456 -2.14 -26.70 8.99
C ALA A 456 -1.18 -25.51 8.83
N ILE A 457 0.13 -25.77 8.89
CA ILE A 457 1.18 -24.82 8.53
C ILE A 457 1.54 -25.03 7.06
N LEU A 458 1.20 -24.07 6.21
CA LEU A 458 1.52 -24.15 4.79
C LEU A 458 2.99 -23.80 4.54
N ALA A 459 3.72 -24.71 3.88
CA ALA A 459 5.07 -24.46 3.37
C ALA A 459 5.05 -24.52 1.84
N ALA A 460 5.38 -23.42 1.19
CA ALA A 460 5.46 -23.33 -0.27
C ALA A 460 6.75 -22.65 -0.69
N VAL A 461 7.30 -23.06 -1.83
CA VAL A 461 8.39 -22.33 -2.48
C VAL A 461 7.75 -21.13 -3.17
N ASN A 462 8.17 -19.91 -2.80
CA ASN A 462 7.76 -18.72 -3.54
C ASN A 462 8.17 -18.92 -5.00
N ALA A 463 7.20 -18.89 -5.91
CA ALA A 463 7.50 -18.79 -7.33
C ALA A 463 8.16 -17.41 -7.52
N SER A 464 9.48 -17.44 -7.68
CA SER A 464 10.32 -16.28 -8.03
C SER A 464 9.99 -15.75 -9.40
#